data_AF-A0A1H6VY76-F1
#
_entry.id   AF-A0A1H6VY76-F1
#
_cell.length_a   1.000
_cell.length_b   1.000
_cell.length_c   1.000
_cell.angle_alpha   90.00
_cell.angle_beta   90.00
_cell.angle_gamma   90.00
#
_symmetry.space_group_name_H-M   'P 1'
#
loop_
_entity.id
_entity.type
_entity.pdbx_description
1 polymer ?
#
loop_
_entity_poly.entity_id
_entity_poly.type
_entity_poly.pdbx_seq_one_letter_code
_entity_poly.pdbx_strand_id
1 'polypeptide(L)'
;MDDNLALGARRTAEMAAVFMIGDGLLGLLQPERHVALWRSDVAPVDALVRPFGGHPGRRRLYGLVQITAGLALAAAQRPKRPNN
;
A
#
# COMPACT_ATOMS: atom_id res chain seq x y z
N MET A 1 -23.87 14.01 13.59
CA MET A 1 -23.81 13.27 12.30
C MET A 1 -22.41 12.70 12.05
N ASP A 2 -21.60 12.58 13.10
CA ASP A 2 -20.14 12.58 12.99
C ASP A 2 -19.50 11.20 13.24
N ASP A 3 -20.20 10.33 13.97
CA ASP A 3 -19.72 8.98 14.31
C ASP A 3 -19.65 8.05 13.10
N ASN A 4 -20.62 8.15 12.18
CA ASN A 4 -20.64 7.35 10.95
C ASN A 4 -19.52 7.76 9.99
N LEU A 5 -19.20 9.06 9.91
CA LEU A 5 -18.10 9.56 9.10
C LEU A 5 -16.75 9.10 9.69
N ALA A 6 -16.58 9.20 11.01
CA ALA A 6 -15.39 8.72 11.70
C ALA A 6 -15.19 7.20 11.53
N LEU A 7 -16.26 6.41 11.62
CA LEU A 7 -16.23 4.97 11.37
C LEU A 7 -15.88 4.66 9.92
N GLY A 8 -16.45 5.41 8.96
CA GLY A 8 -16.13 5.30 7.53
C GLY A 8 -14.67 5.60 7.24
N ALA A 9 -14.11 6.63 7.86
CA ALA A 9 -12.70 6.99 7.74
C ALA A 9 -11.78 5.88 8.27
N ARG A 10 -12.10 5.29 9.44
CA ARG A 10 -11.34 4.13 9.97
C ARG A 10 -11.41 2.94 9.03
N ARG A 11 -12.60 2.57 8.53
CA ARG A 11 -12.73 1.47 7.56
C ARG A 11 -11.91 1.73 6.29
N THR A 12 -11.89 2.97 5.81
CA THR A 12 -11.10 3.34 4.63
C THR A 12 -9.60 3.26 4.92
N ALA A 13 -9.15 3.69 6.10
CA ALA A 13 -7.75 3.55 6.52
C ALA A 13 -7.34 2.08 6.66
N GLU A 14 -8.21 1.23 7.19
CA GLU A 14 -7.98 -0.22 7.26
C GLU A 14 -7.86 -0.84 5.87
N MET A 15 -8.76 -0.49 4.94
CA MET A 15 -8.66 -0.95 3.55
C MET A 15 -7.36 -0.47 2.89
N ALA A 16 -6.98 0.80 3.09
CA ALA A 16 -5.72 1.32 2.59
C ALA A 16 -4.51 0.55 3.14
N ALA A 17 -4.50 0.23 4.44
CA ALA A 17 -3.45 -0.57 5.06
C ALA A 17 -3.34 -1.96 4.42
N VAL A 18 -4.46 -2.65 4.21
CA VAL A 18 -4.49 -3.97 3.55
C VAL A 18 -3.95 -3.88 2.12
N PHE A 19 -4.38 -2.88 1.33
CA PHE A 19 -3.87 -2.67 -0.02
C PHE A 19 -2.38 -2.39 -0.04
N MET A 20 -1.87 -1.54 0.87
CA MET A 20 -0.45 -1.23 0.96
C MET A 20 0.39 -2.46 1.30
N ILE A 21 -0.08 -3.29 2.24
CA ILE A 21 0.62 -4.53 2.62
C ILE A 21 0.61 -5.51 1.44
N GLY A 22 -0.54 -5.72 0.80
CA GLY A 22 -0.67 -6.62 -0.35
C GLY A 22 0.18 -6.19 -1.54
N ASP A 23 0.11 -4.91 -1.91
CA ASP A 23 0.91 -4.34 -3.00
C ASP A 23 2.42 -4.39 -2.69
N GLY A 24 2.79 -4.11 -1.44
CA GLY A 24 4.17 -4.18 -0.99
C GLY A 24 4.72 -5.60 -1.02
N LEU A 25 3.92 -6.61 -0.64
CA LEU A 25 4.29 -8.03 -0.76
C LEU A 25 4.47 -8.46 -2.22
N LEU A 26 3.58 -8.03 -3.12
CA LEU A 26 3.74 -8.30 -4.56
C LEU A 26 4.99 -7.64 -5.14
N GLY A 27 5.27 -6.40 -4.75
CA GLY A 27 6.48 -5.68 -5.14
C GLY A 27 7.77 -6.29 -4.57
N LEU A 28 7.70 -6.90 -3.39
CA LEU A 28 8.85 -7.55 -2.74
C LEU A 28 9.15 -8.94 -3.36
N LEU A 29 8.11 -9.76 -3.51
CA LEU A 29 8.24 -11.16 -3.92
C LEU A 29 8.25 -11.33 -5.44
N GLN A 30 7.52 -10.49 -6.17
CA GLN A 30 7.30 -10.63 -7.62
C GLN A 30 7.48 -9.29 -8.36
N PRO A 31 8.59 -8.54 -8.13
CA PRO A 31 8.77 -7.18 -8.62
C PRO A 31 8.61 -7.04 -10.14
N GLU A 32 9.20 -7.95 -10.91
CA GLU A 32 9.21 -7.86 -12.38
C GLU A 32 7.84 -8.17 -12.97
N ARG A 33 7.21 -9.28 -12.56
CA ARG A 33 5.84 -9.64 -12.97
C ARG A 33 4.85 -8.54 -12.62
N HIS A 34 4.95 -8.03 -11.39
CA HIS A 34 4.06 -6.98 -10.91
C HIS A 34 4.23 -5.70 -11.74
N VAL A 35 5.45 -5.19 -11.95
CA VAL A 35 5.70 -4.00 -12.79
C VAL A 35 5.26 -4.23 -14.24
N ALA A 36 5.53 -5.41 -14.81
CA ALA A 36 5.17 -5.73 -16.20
C ALA A 36 3.65 -5.69 -16.43
N LEU A 37 2.84 -6.12 -15.46
CA LEU A 37 1.38 -6.12 -15.57
C LEU A 37 0.78 -4.70 -15.63
N TRP A 38 1.48 -3.71 -15.09
CA TRP A 38 1.02 -2.31 -15.06
C TRP A 38 1.61 -1.47 -16.20
N ARG A 39 2.48 -2.04 -17.04
CA ARG A 39 2.89 -1.38 -18.29
C ARG A 39 1.69 -1.27 -19.20
N SER A 40 1.46 -0.08 -19.76
CA SER A 40 0.32 0.16 -20.66
C SER A 40 0.60 1.32 -21.61
N ASP A 41 -0.19 1.42 -22.67
CA ASP A 41 -0.14 2.57 -23.60
C ASP A 41 -0.76 3.85 -23.00
N VAL A 42 -1.38 3.73 -21.81
CA VAL A 42 -1.93 4.87 -21.07
C VAL A 42 -0.78 5.54 -20.30
N ALA A 43 -0.25 6.62 -20.86
CA ALA A 43 0.94 7.31 -20.35
C ALA A 43 0.91 7.62 -18.84
N PRO A 44 -0.21 8.08 -18.23
CA PRO A 44 -0.28 8.27 -16.78
C PRO A 44 -0.04 7.00 -15.96
N VAL A 45 -0.54 5.86 -16.42
CA VAL A 45 -0.39 4.57 -15.72
C VAL A 45 1.04 4.05 -15.90
N ASP A 46 1.59 4.13 -17.11
CA ASP A 46 2.98 3.72 -17.36
C ASP A 46 3.98 4.56 -16.57
N ALA A 47 3.74 5.87 -16.45
CA ALA A 47 4.60 6.78 -15.72
C ALA A 47 4.77 6.38 -14.24
N LEU A 48 3.75 5.78 -13.62
CA LEU A 48 3.82 5.32 -12.24
C LEU A 48 4.78 4.14 -12.04
N VAL A 49 4.88 3.26 -13.04
CA VAL A 49 5.66 2.02 -12.93
C VAL A 49 7.00 2.07 -13.67
N ARG A 50 7.16 3.02 -14.59
CA ARG A 50 8.38 3.23 -15.38
C ARG A 50 9.67 3.33 -14.55
N PRO A 51 9.73 4.02 -13.39
CA PRO A 51 10.94 4.08 -12.57
C PRO A 51 11.43 2.73 -12.04
N PHE A 52 10.55 1.73 -11.99
CA PHE A 52 10.85 0.38 -11.49
C PHE A 52 11.21 -0.61 -12.61
N GLY A 53 10.96 -0.27 -13.87
CA GLY A 53 11.30 -1.12 -15.02
C GLY A 53 12.79 -1.40 -15.08
N GLY A 54 13.18 -2.67 -15.18
CA GLY A 54 14.58 -3.12 -15.20
C GLY A 54 15.32 -2.96 -13.86
N HIS A 55 14.64 -2.54 -12.79
CA HIS A 55 15.25 -2.29 -11.49
C HIS A 55 14.48 -2.99 -10.36
N PRO A 56 14.48 -4.35 -10.32
CA PRO A 56 13.69 -5.11 -9.34
C PRO A 56 14.03 -4.76 -7.89
N GLY A 57 15.29 -4.42 -7.60
CA GLY A 57 15.72 -3.97 -6.26
C GLY A 57 15.00 -2.71 -5.78
N ARG A 58 14.74 -1.73 -6.67
CA ARG A 58 14.00 -0.51 -6.32
C ARG A 58 12.55 -0.81 -5.96
N ARG A 59 11.90 -1.72 -6.69
CA ARG A 59 10.51 -2.13 -6.41
C ARG A 59 10.42 -2.93 -5.10
N ARG A 60 11.40 -3.77 -4.81
CA ARG A 60 11.50 -4.50 -3.52
C ARG A 60 11.64 -3.54 -2.34
N LEU A 61 12.54 -2.57 -2.44
CA LEU A 61 12.72 -1.55 -1.40
C LEU A 61 11.44 -0.73 -1.20
N TYR A 62 10.81 -0.29 -2.30
CA TYR A 62 9.53 0.39 -2.23
C TYR A 62 8.45 -0.49 -1.58
N GLY A 63 8.42 -1.79 -1.90
CA GLY A 63 7.50 -2.75 -1.28
C GLY A 63 7.70 -2.91 0.22
N LEU A 64 8.96 -2.94 0.71
CA LEU A 64 9.25 -2.94 2.15
C LEU A 64 8.72 -1.68 2.83
N VAL A 65 8.98 -0.50 2.25
CA VAL A 65 8.47 0.78 2.77
C VAL A 65 6.94 0.77 2.84
N GLN A 66 6.29 0.24 1.82
CA GLN A 66 4.84 0.17 1.72
C GLN A 66 4.22 -0.79 2.75
N ILE A 67 4.84 -1.96 2.98
CA ILE A 67 4.46 -2.88 4.05
C ILE A 67 4.60 -2.19 5.41
N THR A 68 5.73 -1.57 5.70
CA THR A 68 5.95 -0.86 6.96
C THR A 68 4.93 0.24 7.17
N ALA A 69 4.64 1.03 6.14
CA ALA A 69 3.65 2.11 6.22
C ALA A 69 2.21 1.57 6.40
N GLY A 70 1.85 0.47 5.72
CA GLY A 70 0.54 -0.19 5.91
C GLY A 70 0.39 -0.76 7.32
N LEU A 71 1.43 -1.40 7.86
CA LEU A 71 1.45 -1.88 9.24
C LEU A 71 1.36 -0.74 10.25
N ALA A 72 2.06 0.38 10.01
CA ALA A 72 1.98 1.56 10.86
C ALA A 72 0.57 2.19 10.83
N LEU A 73 -0.05 2.26 9.66
CA LEU A 73 -1.42 2.75 9.50
C LEU A 73 -2.43 1.86 10.23
N ALA A 74 -2.31 0.54 10.08
CA ALA A 74 -3.14 -0.42 10.82
C ALA A 74 -2.95 -0.30 12.34
N ALA A 75 -1.69 -0.19 12.80
CA ALA A 75 -1.38 -0.04 14.21
C ALA A 75 -1.93 1.26 14.82
N ALA A 76 -1.91 2.36 14.05
CA ALA A 76 -2.47 3.64 14.46
C ALA A 76 -3.99 3.60 14.69
N GLN A 77 -4.69 2.61 14.16
CA GLN A 77 -6.13 2.42 14.34
C GLN A 77 -6.50 1.59 15.59
N ARG A 78 -5.52 1.10 16.36
CA ARG A 78 -5.81 0.37 17.61
C ARG A 78 -6.66 1.24 18.54
N PRO A 79 -7.78 0.71 19.08
CA PRO A 79 -8.54 1.41 20.10
C PRO A 79 -7.63 1.74 21.28
N LYS A 80 -7.69 2.98 21.77
CA LYS A 80 -7.03 3.36 23.02
C LYS A 80 -7.61 2.46 24.11
N ARG A 81 -6.77 1.60 24.69
CA ARG A 81 -7.17 0.63 25.72
C ARG A 81 -7.92 1.40 26.83
N PRO A 82 -9.15 1.01 27.21
CA PRO A 82 -9.78 1.64 28.36
C PRO A 82 -8.93 1.33 29.59
N ASN A 83 -8.51 2.37 30.33
CA ASN A 83 -7.91 2.19 31.64
C ASN A 83 -8.98 1.59 32.56
N ASN A 84 -8.69 0.42 33.14
CA ASN A 84 -9.45 -0.12 34.26
C ASN A 84 -9.12 0.66 35.55
#